data_AF-A0A6A0BF55-F1
#
_entry.id   AF-A0A6A0BF55-F1
#
_cell.length_a   1.000
_cell.length_b   1.000
_cell.length_c   1.000
_cell.angle_alpha   90.00
_cell.angle_beta   90.00
_cell.angle_gamma   90.00
#
_symmetry.space_group_name_H-M   'P 1'
#
loop_
_entity.id
_entity.type
_entity.pdbx_description
1 polymer ?
#
loop_
_entity_poly.entity_id
_entity_poly.type
_entity_poly.pdbx_seq_one_letter_code
_entity_poly.pdbx_strand_id
1 'polypeptide(L)'
;MPELLSLLFLCSYFVKGKKISDVVAYLCKHYDKYANQELVEYKVKDLLVAIALGMVPKTKWTGMDEANGGYVIVKKDGDIVCYHIYDRNRLKNYLYDNTKFDSPSSSRTGAGVIAVTGGRGVMKLTIQIRFS
;
A
#
# COMPACT_ATOMS: atom_id res chain seq x y z
N MET A 1 -4.66 -10.93 6.13
CA MET A 1 -4.08 -9.84 5.32
C MET A 1 -5.16 -8.94 4.69
N PRO A 2 -6.25 -9.45 4.09
CA PRO A 2 -7.26 -8.60 3.44
C PRO A 2 -7.87 -7.54 4.36
N GLU A 3 -8.23 -7.92 5.59
CA GLU A 3 -8.80 -7.01 6.60
C GLU A 3 -7.83 -5.89 7.02
N LEU A 4 -6.55 -6.21 7.20
CA LEU A 4 -5.54 -5.22 7.54
C LEU A 4 -5.40 -4.19 6.41
N LEU A 5 -5.34 -4.63 5.16
CA LEU A 5 -5.25 -3.74 4.00
C LEU A 5 -6.49 -2.85 3.87
N SER A 6 -7.69 -3.39 4.10
CA SER A 6 -8.92 -2.59 4.03
C SER A 6 -8.94 -1.52 5.13
N LEU A 7 -8.51 -1.85 6.34
CA LEU A 7 -8.45 -0.90 7.44
C LEU A 7 -7.36 0.15 7.23
N LEU A 8 -6.18 -0.22 6.72
CA LEU A 8 -5.13 0.74 6.34
C LEU A 8 -5.66 1.73 5.30
N PHE A 9 -6.35 1.23 4.27
CA PHE A 9 -6.91 2.11 3.24
C PHE A 9 -7.99 3.04 3.81
N LEU A 10 -8.85 2.55 4.70
CA LEU A 10 -9.83 3.38 5.41
C LEU A 10 -9.13 4.46 6.26
N CYS A 11 -8.12 4.07 7.06
CA CYS A 11 -7.33 4.99 7.88
C CYS A 11 -6.65 6.08 7.04
N SER A 12 -6.27 5.79 5.80
CA SER A 12 -5.67 6.77 4.90
C SER A 12 -6.55 7.98 4.59
N TYR A 13 -7.87 7.90 4.78
CA TYR A 13 -8.76 9.06 4.62
C TYR A 13 -8.70 10.04 5.81
N PHE A 14 -8.18 9.60 6.96
CA PHE A 14 -8.05 10.41 8.17
C PHE A 14 -6.63 10.96 8.39
N VAL A 15 -5.67 10.57 7.53
CA VAL A 15 -4.26 10.97 7.65
C VAL A 15 -3.87 11.93 6.53
N LYS A 16 -3.43 13.14 6.90
CA LYS A 16 -2.94 14.13 5.95
C LYS A 16 -1.71 13.60 5.21
N GLY A 17 -1.66 13.79 3.88
CA GLY A 17 -0.54 13.33 3.04
C GLY A 17 -0.52 11.82 2.78
N LYS A 18 -1.27 11.02 3.55
CA LYS A 18 -1.53 9.60 3.33
C LYS A 18 -0.28 8.71 3.27
N LYS A 19 0.83 9.17 3.83
CA LYS A 19 2.09 8.43 3.89
C LYS A 19 1.87 7.11 4.62
N ILE A 20 2.41 6.01 4.09
CA ILE A 20 2.14 4.68 4.65
C ILE A 20 2.56 4.60 6.12
N SER A 21 3.71 5.16 6.49
CA SER A 21 4.18 5.20 7.88
C SER A 21 3.17 5.84 8.82
N ASP A 22 2.59 6.95 8.40
CA ASP A 22 1.69 7.75 9.23
C ASP A 22 0.31 7.08 9.33
N VAL A 23 -0.11 6.40 8.25
CA VAL A 23 -1.34 5.59 8.23
C VAL A 23 -1.22 4.36 9.12
N VAL A 24 -0.07 3.70 9.16
CA VAL A 24 0.19 2.59 10.09
C VAL A 24 0.13 3.08 11.53
N ALA A 25 0.83 4.17 11.86
CA ALA A 25 0.78 4.75 13.20
C ALA A 25 -0.65 5.12 13.62
N TYR A 26 -1.43 5.72 12.70
CA TYR A 26 -2.83 6.03 12.96
C TYR A 26 -3.65 4.77 13.22
N LEU A 27 -3.51 3.72 12.41
CA LEU A 27 -4.24 2.47 12.58
C LEU A 27 -3.91 1.81 13.93
N CYS A 28 -2.63 1.70 14.28
CA CYS A 28 -2.19 1.08 15.53
C CYS A 28 -2.71 1.82 16.77
N LYS A 29 -2.89 3.15 16.66
CA LYS A 29 -3.46 3.97 17.74
C LYS A 29 -4.97 3.80 17.93
N HIS A 30 -5.72 3.48 16.87
CA HIS A 30 -7.19 3.50 16.90
C HIS A 30 -7.84 2.10 16.82
N TYR A 31 -7.05 1.04 16.61
CA TYR A 31 -7.54 -0.32 16.49
C TYR A 31 -6.71 -1.28 17.35
N ASP A 32 -7.23 -1.66 18.53
CA ASP A 32 -6.54 -2.51 19.51
C ASP A 32 -6.03 -3.84 18.93
N LYS A 33 -6.80 -4.42 17.99
CA LYS A 33 -6.41 -5.65 17.26
C LYS A 33 -5.05 -5.52 16.55
N TYR A 34 -4.64 -4.30 16.22
CA TYR A 34 -3.42 -3.98 15.51
C TYR A 34 -2.50 -3.05 16.32
N ALA A 35 -2.62 -3.04 17.65
CA ALA A 35 -1.82 -2.19 18.54
C ALA A 35 -0.30 -2.50 18.46
N ASN A 36 0.08 -3.72 18.07
CA ASN A 36 1.50 -4.05 17.83
C ASN A 36 1.97 -3.43 16.51
N GLN A 37 2.54 -2.22 16.60
CA GLN A 37 3.02 -1.48 15.44
C GLN A 37 4.12 -2.23 14.67
N GLU A 38 5.11 -2.81 15.34
CA GLU A 38 6.21 -3.53 14.69
C GLU A 38 5.70 -4.67 13.80
N LEU A 39 4.72 -5.44 14.27
CA LEU A 39 4.09 -6.51 13.50
C LEU A 39 3.31 -5.97 12.29
N VAL A 40 2.63 -4.83 12.43
CA VAL A 40 1.91 -4.19 11.34
C VAL A 40 2.89 -3.66 10.29
N GLU A 41 3.94 -2.97 10.72
CA GLU A 41 5.01 -2.48 9.84
C GLU A 41 5.64 -3.60 9.04
N TYR A 42 5.99 -4.71 9.71
CA TYR A 42 6.53 -5.90 9.07
C TYR A 42 5.59 -6.41 7.96
N LYS A 43 4.30 -6.56 8.26
CA LYS A 43 3.29 -7.04 7.29
C LYS A 43 3.10 -6.09 6.12
N VAL A 44 3.13 -4.78 6.37
CA VAL A 44 3.00 -3.75 5.33
C VAL A 44 4.24 -3.71 4.44
N LYS A 45 5.44 -3.77 5.03
CA LYS A 45 6.70 -3.86 4.29
C LYS A 45 6.74 -5.09 3.37
N ASP A 46 6.32 -6.25 3.88
CA ASP A 46 6.22 -7.47 3.06
C ASP A 46 5.22 -7.32 1.91
N LEU A 47 4.05 -6.71 2.16
CA LEU A 47 3.07 -6.42 1.12
C LEU A 47 3.64 -5.51 0.03
N LEU A 48 4.33 -4.43 0.41
CA LEU A 48 4.92 -3.48 -0.53
C LEU A 48 5.99 -4.15 -1.41
N VAL A 49 6.83 -5.00 -0.82
CA VAL A 49 7.82 -5.77 -1.58
C VAL A 49 7.13 -6.73 -2.55
N ALA A 50 6.10 -7.46 -2.11
CA ALA A 50 5.36 -8.34 -3.00
C ALA A 50 4.78 -7.58 -4.20
N ILE A 51 4.18 -6.40 -3.98
CA ILE A 51 3.69 -5.53 -5.05
C ILE A 51 4.83 -5.12 -5.99
N ALA A 52 5.97 -4.69 -5.43
CA ALA A 52 7.13 -4.25 -6.21
C ALA A 52 7.75 -5.37 -7.05
N LEU A 53 7.64 -6.64 -6.61
CA LEU A 53 8.25 -7.81 -7.24
C LEU A 53 7.28 -8.65 -8.09
N GLY A 54 6.06 -8.17 -8.36
CA GLY A 54 5.15 -8.78 -9.34
C GLY A 54 3.75 -9.14 -8.83
N MET A 55 3.42 -8.89 -7.57
CA MET A 55 2.05 -9.12 -7.10
C MET A 55 1.09 -8.10 -7.74
N VAL A 56 0.20 -8.60 -8.61
CA VAL A 56 -0.80 -7.80 -9.32
C VAL A 56 -2.23 -8.04 -8.80
N PRO A 57 -3.13 -7.05 -8.94
CA PRO A 57 -4.55 -7.28 -8.72
C PRO A 57 -5.09 -8.36 -9.69
N LYS A 58 -6.12 -9.12 -9.25
CA LYS A 58 -6.89 -10.11 -10.04
C LYS A 58 -6.27 -11.50 -10.19
N THR A 59 -5.01 -11.71 -9.82
CA THR A 59 -4.40 -13.06 -9.77
C THR A 59 -4.15 -13.48 -8.33
N LYS A 60 -4.24 -14.79 -8.06
CA LYS A 60 -3.88 -15.32 -6.74
C LYS A 60 -2.36 -15.26 -6.63
N TRP A 61 -1.87 -14.55 -5.62
CA TRP A 61 -0.43 -14.49 -5.35
C TRP A 61 0.09 -15.87 -4.92
N THR A 62 1.10 -16.37 -5.62
CA THR A 62 1.73 -17.67 -5.37
C THR A 62 2.89 -17.59 -4.38
N GLY A 63 3.37 -16.37 -4.08
CA GLY A 63 4.58 -16.14 -3.28
C GLY A 63 5.88 -16.22 -4.07
N MET A 64 5.81 -16.47 -5.38
CA MET A 64 6.98 -16.47 -6.25
C MET A 64 7.20 -15.07 -6.84
N ASP A 65 8.40 -14.52 -6.62
CA ASP A 65 8.79 -13.23 -7.18
C ASP A 65 8.96 -13.37 -8.71
N GLU A 66 8.39 -12.44 -9.48
CA GLU A 66 8.52 -12.43 -10.95
C GLU A 66 9.79 -11.67 -11.38
N ALA A 67 10.23 -10.70 -10.57
CA ALA A 67 11.45 -9.93 -10.79
C ALA A 67 12.64 -10.55 -10.04
N ASN A 68 13.53 -11.24 -10.77
CA ASN A 68 14.65 -12.01 -10.20
C ASN A 68 16.03 -11.31 -10.29
N GLY A 69 16.16 -10.18 -11.01
CA GLY A 69 17.43 -9.46 -11.18
C GLY A 69 17.69 -8.32 -10.19
N GLY A 70 16.62 -7.69 -9.68
CA GLY A 70 16.68 -6.49 -8.85
C GLY A 70 15.54 -5.50 -9.15
N TYR A 71 15.48 -4.43 -8.38
CA TYR A 71 14.48 -3.36 -8.49
C TYR A 71 15.19 -2.02 -8.69
N VAL A 72 14.89 -1.31 -9.78
CA VAL A 72 15.49 -0.02 -10.13
C VAL A 72 14.48 1.09 -9.90
N ILE A 73 14.89 2.12 -9.16
CA ILE A 73 14.06 3.29 -8.85
C ILE A 73 14.78 4.53 -9.38
N VAL A 74 14.11 5.26 -10.28
CA VAL A 74 14.59 6.55 -10.78
C VAL A 74 13.88 7.65 -9.99
N LYS A 75 14.64 8.41 -9.22
CA LYS A 75 14.14 9.57 -8.48
C LYS A 75 13.88 10.75 -9.43
N LYS A 76 13.17 11.77 -8.94
CA LYS A 76 12.81 12.96 -9.73
C LYS A 76 14.00 13.79 -10.20
N ASP A 77 15.10 13.75 -9.44
CA ASP A 77 16.37 14.42 -9.72
C ASP A 77 17.27 13.62 -10.70
N GLY A 78 16.82 12.44 -11.15
CA GLY A 78 17.58 11.59 -12.06
C GLY A 78 18.50 10.58 -11.35
N ASP A 79 18.57 10.62 -10.01
CA ASP A 79 19.32 9.62 -9.25
C ASP A 79 18.70 8.24 -9.41
N ILE A 80 19.55 7.25 -9.64
CA ILE A 80 19.15 5.85 -9.78
C ILE A 80 19.49 5.10 -8.49
N VAL A 81 18.50 4.46 -7.89
CA VAL A 81 18.68 3.53 -6.79
C VAL A 81 18.40 2.11 -7.30
N CYS A 82 19.43 1.27 -7.33
CA CYS A 82 19.33 -0.12 -7.70
C CYS A 82 19.38 -1.00 -6.45
N TYR A 83 18.35 -1.80 -6.24
CA TYR A 83 18.32 -2.83 -5.22
C TYR A 83 18.48 -4.19 -5.89
N HIS A 84 19.59 -4.88 -5.62
CA HIS A 84 19.61 -6.32 -5.84
C HIS A 84 18.76 -7.00 -4.76
N ILE A 85 18.13 -8.13 -5.08
CA ILE A 85 17.21 -8.86 -4.18
C ILE A 85 17.86 -9.20 -2.82
N TYR A 86 19.19 -9.23 -2.75
CA TYR A 86 19.98 -9.44 -1.55
C TYR A 86 19.82 -8.32 -0.49
N ASP A 87 19.48 -7.09 -0.86
CA ASP A 87 19.25 -5.98 0.10
C ASP A 87 17.75 -5.76 0.37
N ARG A 88 17.05 -6.85 0.68
CA ARG A 88 15.60 -6.86 0.91
C ARG A 88 15.19 -5.93 2.05
N ASN A 89 16.01 -5.81 3.09
CA ASN A 89 15.70 -4.95 4.24
C ASN A 89 15.73 -3.46 3.87
N ARG A 90 16.71 -3.03 3.06
CA ARG A 90 16.77 -1.64 2.61
C ARG A 90 15.65 -1.34 1.61
N LEU A 91 15.31 -2.27 0.72
CA LEU A 91 14.14 -2.13 -0.14
C LEU A 91 12.83 -2.00 0.66
N LYS A 92 12.63 -2.85 1.67
CA LYS A 92 11.46 -2.79 2.57
C LYS A 92 11.32 -1.42 3.22
N ASN A 93 12.39 -0.93 3.84
CA ASN A 93 12.39 0.37 4.51
C ASN A 93 12.18 1.51 3.51
N TYR A 94 12.88 1.46 2.36
CA TYR A 94 12.70 2.45 1.30
C TYR A 94 11.24 2.53 0.83
N LEU A 95 10.61 1.41 0.48
CA LEU A 95 9.22 1.40 0.03
C LEU A 95 8.29 1.95 1.13
N TYR A 96 8.48 1.53 2.38
CA TYR A 96 7.66 1.98 3.51
C TYR A 96 7.75 3.49 3.74
N ASP A 97 8.97 4.05 3.67
CA ASP A 97 9.22 5.45 3.96
C ASP A 97 8.92 6.39 2.78
N ASN A 98 8.85 5.85 1.56
CA ASN A 98 8.71 6.64 0.34
C ASN A 98 7.39 6.41 -0.39
N THR A 99 6.44 5.65 0.17
CA THR A 99 5.12 5.44 -0.46
C THR A 99 3.96 6.01 0.36
N LYS A 100 2.87 6.29 -0.33
CA LYS A 100 1.61 6.82 0.22
C LYS A 100 0.41 6.18 -0.46
N PHE A 101 -0.71 6.13 0.26
CA PHE A 101 -2.00 5.85 -0.37
C PHE A 101 -2.44 7.03 -1.23
N ASP A 102 -3.09 6.75 -2.34
CA ASP A 102 -3.64 7.75 -3.25
C ASP A 102 -5.16 7.55 -3.39
N SER A 103 -5.88 8.65 -3.53
CA SER A 103 -7.31 8.65 -3.85
C SER A 103 -7.46 9.11 -5.29
N PRO A 104 -7.62 8.19 -6.26
CA PRO A 104 -7.73 8.57 -7.66
C PRO A 104 -9.01 9.35 -7.92
N SER A 105 -8.99 10.20 -8.95
CA SER A 105 -10.17 10.98 -9.37
C SER A 105 -11.41 10.11 -9.54
N SER A 106 -12.49 10.49 -8.86
CA SER A 106 -13.80 9.86 -8.95
C SER A 106 -14.35 9.80 -10.38
N SER A 107 -14.06 10.81 -11.21
CA SER A 107 -14.50 10.85 -12.61
C SER A 107 -13.85 9.77 -13.48
N ARG A 108 -12.62 9.36 -13.15
CA ARG A 108 -11.86 8.38 -13.94
C ARG A 108 -12.09 6.94 -13.48
N THR A 109 -12.26 6.72 -12.18
CA THR A 109 -12.29 5.37 -11.59
C THR A 109 -13.65 4.98 -11.01
N GLY A 110 -14.59 5.94 -10.88
CA GLY A 110 -15.82 5.75 -10.13
C GLY A 110 -15.59 5.61 -8.62
N ALA A 111 -14.38 5.91 -8.12
CA ALA A 111 -14.09 5.87 -6.69
C ALA A 111 -14.86 6.96 -5.94
N GLY A 112 -15.54 6.58 -4.86
CA GLY A 112 -16.38 7.49 -4.06
C GLY A 112 -17.81 7.66 -4.59
N VAL A 113 -18.18 7.02 -5.70
CA VAL A 113 -19.57 7.01 -6.18
C VAL A 113 -20.38 6.06 -5.30
N ILE A 114 -21.51 6.54 -4.80
CA ILE A 114 -22.49 5.76 -4.06
C ILE A 114 -23.46 5.14 -5.06
N ALA A 115 -23.47 3.82 -5.16
CA ALA A 115 -24.46 3.07 -5.92
C ALA A 115 -25.51 2.49 -4.97
N VAL A 116 -26.79 2.54 -5.35
CA VAL A 116 -27.87 1.91 -4.58
C VAL A 116 -28.13 0.53 -5.16
N THR A 117 -27.83 -0.52 -4.39
CA THR A 117 -28.07 -1.91 -4.79
C THR A 117 -28.95 -2.56 -3.73
N GLY A 118 -30.17 -2.97 -4.11
CA GLY A 118 -31.11 -3.64 -3.19
C GLY A 118 -31.51 -2.78 -1.98
N GLY A 119 -31.67 -1.46 -2.17
CA GLY A 119 -32.04 -0.52 -1.10
C GLY A 119 -30.89 -0.15 -0.14
N ARG A 120 -29.67 -0.65 -0.36
CA ARG A 120 -28.48 -0.27 0.41
C ARG A 120 -27.53 0.56 -0.44
N GLY A 121 -27.03 1.67 0.11
CA GLY A 121 -25.98 2.47 -0.50
C GLY A 121 -24.63 1.76 -0.35
N VAL A 122 -23.97 1.48 -1.46
CA VAL A 122 -22.63 0.89 -1.52
C VAL A 122 -21.69 1.92 -2.12
N MET A 123 -20.64 2.29 -1.39
CA MET A 123 -19.59 3.18 -1.89
C MET A 123 -18.47 2.35 -2.51
N LYS A 124 -18.21 2.55 -3.81
CA LYS A 124 -17.07 1.89 -4.47
C LYS A 124 -15.79 2.63 -4.12
N LEU A 125 -14.81 1.90 -3.60
CA LEU A 125 -13.50 2.41 -3.28
C LEU A 125 -12.44 1.79 -4.19
N THR A 126 -11.42 2.57 -4.54
CA THR A 126 -10.29 2.10 -5.35
C THR A 126 -9.00 2.40 -4.61
N ILE A 127 -8.27 1.33 -4.27
CA ILE A 127 -6.99 1.42 -3.56
C ILE A 127 -5.90 1.70 -4.58
N GLN A 128 -5.07 2.69 -4.30
CA GLN A 128 -3.86 2.98 -5.05
C GLN A 128 -2.72 3.31 -4.08
N ILE A 129 -1.52 2.83 -4.38
CA ILE A 129 -0.28 3.15 -3.67
C ILE A 129 0.70 3.76 -4.68
N ARG A 130 1.37 4.84 -4.30
CA ARG A 130 2.33 5.55 -5.15
C ARG A 130 3.53 6.01 -4.35
N PHE A 131 4.62 6.32 -5.03
CA PHE A 131 5.73 7.04 -4.42
C PHE A 131 5.29 8.46 -4.01
N SER A 132 5.85 8.93 -2.90
CA SER A 132 5.48 10.20 -2.26
C SER A 132 5.98 11.42 -3.01
#